data_AF-A0A2K9K3X8-F1
#
_entry.id   AF-A0A2K9K3X8-F1
#
_cell.length_a   1.000
_cell.length_b   1.000
_cell.length_c   1.000
_cell.angle_alpha   90.00
_cell.angle_beta   90.00
_cell.angle_gamma   90.00
#
_symmetry.space_group_name_H-M   'P 1'
#
loop_
_entity.id
_entity.type
_entity.pdbx_description
1 polymer ?
#
loop_
_entity_poly.entity_id
_entity_poly.type
_entity_poly.pdbx_seq_one_letter_code
_entity_poly.pdbx_strand_id
1 'polypeptide(L)'
;MHDFSFTAADQLNLENYFSARKLSIDIAFLQGYLFATCIDPNGIEVDKWLKTLTNADPELDESIAFALMALHHEISEQVYETEFQLPWNGETPLEQKINWAEGFLMAATPFYEQLMSSPLADDIKQALQVSTEQLGLFALGEQQLTIYCDKIGQSLAEFQLTQAQLADEFAASYAELVEVAAVNSGLFE
;
A
#
# COMPACT_ATOMS: atom_id res chain seq x y z
N MET A 1 27.99 -6.66 -9.66
CA MET A 1 26.79 -6.49 -8.83
C MET A 1 25.81 -5.80 -9.74
N HIS A 2 24.77 -6.49 -10.23
CA HIS A 2 23.65 -5.77 -10.84
C HIS A 2 23.02 -4.98 -9.70
N ASP A 3 22.88 -3.68 -9.89
CA ASP A 3 22.10 -2.84 -9.01
C ASP A 3 20.66 -3.37 -9.11
N PHE A 4 20.12 -3.92 -8.03
CA PHE A 4 18.76 -4.48 -8.02
C PHE A 4 17.77 -3.34 -7.78
N SER A 5 17.77 -2.35 -8.67
CA SER A 5 16.97 -1.13 -8.56
C SER A 5 15.83 -1.14 -9.57
N PHE A 6 14.66 -0.64 -9.17
CA PHE A 6 13.52 -0.53 -10.05
C PHE A 6 13.72 0.65 -11.01
N THR A 7 13.59 0.41 -12.31
CA THR A 7 13.85 1.42 -13.34
C THR A 7 12.59 1.84 -14.08
N ALA A 8 12.66 2.96 -14.81
CA ALA A 8 11.59 3.37 -15.71
C ALA A 8 11.29 2.33 -16.81
N ALA A 9 12.28 1.51 -17.19
CA ALA A 9 12.06 0.41 -18.14
C ALA A 9 11.25 -0.72 -17.50
N ASP A 10 11.51 -1.03 -16.23
CA ASP A 10 10.74 -2.01 -15.46
C ASP A 10 9.30 -1.55 -15.28
N GLN A 11 9.08 -0.29 -14.91
CA GLN A 11 7.75 0.30 -14.82
C GLN A 11 6.97 0.15 -16.13
N LEU A 12 7.57 0.56 -17.26
CA LEU A 12 6.93 0.44 -18.57
C LEU A 12 6.64 -1.03 -18.93
N ASN A 13 7.52 -1.96 -18.56
CA ASN A 13 7.31 -3.38 -18.78
C ASN A 13 6.10 -3.90 -17.99
N LEU A 14 5.98 -3.52 -16.71
CA LEU A 14 4.83 -3.84 -15.87
C LEU A 14 3.52 -3.26 -16.40
N GLU A 15 3.51 -1.98 -16.77
CA GLU A 15 2.32 -1.31 -17.34
C GLU A 15 1.84 -2.02 -18.62
N ASN A 16 2.78 -2.37 -19.51
CA ASN A 16 2.47 -3.12 -20.73
C ASN A 16 1.91 -4.51 -20.41
N TYR A 17 2.48 -5.21 -19.44
CA TYR A 17 2.01 -6.52 -19.01
C TYR A 17 0.59 -6.45 -18.43
N PHE A 18 0.34 -5.54 -17.47
CA PHE A 18 -0.98 -5.38 -16.86
C PHE A 18 -2.04 -5.02 -17.90
N SER A 19 -1.72 -4.12 -18.83
CA SER A 19 -2.58 -3.74 -19.94
C SER A 19 -2.87 -4.92 -20.88
N ALA A 20 -1.84 -5.67 -21.29
CA ALA A 20 -1.99 -6.82 -22.18
C ALA A 20 -2.83 -7.94 -21.56
N ARG A 21 -2.72 -8.13 -20.24
CA ARG A 21 -3.50 -9.11 -19.47
C ARG A 21 -4.87 -8.57 -19.00
N LYS A 22 -5.17 -7.29 -19.24
CA LYS A 22 -6.39 -6.60 -18.78
C LYS A 22 -6.59 -6.70 -17.27
N LEU A 23 -5.49 -6.63 -16.53
CA LEU A 23 -5.53 -6.58 -15.07
C LEU A 23 -5.93 -5.17 -14.64
N SER A 24 -6.79 -5.06 -13.63
CA SER A 24 -7.17 -3.79 -13.01
C SER A 24 -6.12 -3.32 -12.00
N ILE A 25 -4.84 -3.38 -12.40
CA ILE A 25 -3.68 -3.03 -11.58
C ILE A 25 -2.89 -1.98 -12.35
N ASP A 26 -2.57 -0.88 -11.70
CA ASP A 26 -1.57 0.08 -12.15
C ASP A 26 -0.39 0.14 -11.16
N ILE A 27 0.56 1.03 -11.43
CA ILE A 27 1.74 1.19 -10.60
C ILE A 27 1.39 1.73 -9.21
N ALA A 28 0.40 2.61 -9.10
CA ALA A 28 -0.01 3.16 -7.82
C ALA A 28 -0.62 2.07 -6.92
N PHE A 29 -1.50 1.23 -7.47
CA PHE A 29 -2.02 0.04 -6.80
C PHE A 29 -0.90 -0.89 -6.35
N LEU A 30 0.03 -1.18 -7.25
CA LEU A 30 1.15 -2.07 -6.96
C LEU A 30 2.01 -1.54 -5.80
N GLN A 31 2.31 -0.24 -5.76
CA GLN A 31 3.06 0.38 -4.67
C GLN A 31 2.35 0.26 -3.33
N GLY A 32 1.04 0.53 -3.27
CA GLY A 32 0.26 0.38 -2.04
C GLY A 32 0.20 -1.07 -1.56
N TYR A 33 -0.03 -2.00 -2.49
CA TYR A 33 -0.06 -3.43 -2.20
C TYR A 33 1.28 -3.95 -1.67
N LEU A 34 2.39 -3.56 -2.31
CA LEU A 34 3.72 -3.99 -1.91
C LEU A 34 4.15 -3.35 -0.59
N PHE A 35 3.79 -2.08 -0.32
CA PHE A 35 4.03 -1.46 0.98
C PHE A 35 3.40 -2.28 2.12
N ALA A 36 2.11 -2.62 2.01
CA ALA A 36 1.44 -3.46 2.99
C ALA A 36 2.03 -4.87 3.07
N THR A 37 2.44 -5.45 1.94
CA THR A 37 3.12 -6.76 1.90
C THR A 37 4.46 -6.75 2.64
N CYS A 38 5.25 -5.67 2.51
CA CYS A 38 6.54 -5.50 3.19
C CYS A 38 6.42 -5.43 4.71
N ILE A 39 5.32 -4.87 5.23
CA ILE A 39 5.09 -4.67 6.66
C ILE A 39 4.19 -5.73 7.30
N ASP A 40 3.72 -6.73 6.53
CA ASP A 40 2.92 -7.82 7.08
C ASP A 40 3.77 -8.63 8.08
N PRO A 41 3.38 -8.70 9.36
CA PRO A 41 4.15 -9.41 10.38
C PRO A 41 4.24 -10.93 10.15
N ASN A 42 3.39 -11.51 9.28
CA ASN A 42 3.50 -12.92 8.90
C ASN A 42 4.67 -13.21 7.96
N GLY A 43 5.21 -12.18 7.27
CA GLY A 43 6.13 -12.35 6.16
C GLY A 43 5.48 -13.09 4.99
N ILE A 44 5.00 -12.37 3.98
CA ILE A 44 4.39 -13.01 2.81
C ILE A 44 5.50 -13.54 1.88
N GLU A 45 5.50 -14.85 1.64
CA GLU A 45 6.40 -15.48 0.66
C GLU A 45 6.25 -14.84 -0.73
N VAL A 46 7.38 -14.61 -1.42
CA VAL A 46 7.43 -13.98 -2.74
C VAL A 46 6.51 -14.63 -3.75
N ASP A 47 6.48 -15.97 -3.79
CA ASP A 47 5.61 -16.73 -4.71
C ASP A 47 4.11 -16.45 -4.46
N LYS A 48 3.68 -16.20 -3.22
CA LYS A 48 2.26 -15.94 -2.91
C LYS A 48 1.82 -14.60 -3.44
N TRP A 49 2.55 -13.53 -3.12
CA TRP A 49 2.13 -12.19 -3.54
C TRP A 49 2.32 -11.98 -5.04
N LEU A 50 3.35 -12.59 -5.66
CA LEU A 50 3.50 -12.60 -7.12
C LEU A 50 2.29 -13.25 -7.80
N LYS A 51 1.82 -14.41 -7.29
CA LYS A 51 0.63 -15.08 -7.82
C LYS A 51 -0.63 -14.23 -7.67
N THR A 52 -0.79 -13.51 -6.57
CA THR A 52 -1.92 -12.59 -6.39
C THR A 52 -1.92 -11.50 -7.46
N LEU A 53 -0.79 -10.80 -7.65
CA LEU A 53 -0.68 -9.68 -8.59
C LEU A 53 -0.76 -10.11 -10.06
N THR A 54 -0.30 -11.31 -10.38
CA THR A 54 -0.27 -11.84 -11.75
C THR A 54 -1.48 -12.71 -12.07
N ASN A 55 -2.40 -12.88 -11.12
CA ASN A 55 -3.49 -13.86 -11.19
C ASN A 55 -2.98 -15.28 -11.54
N ALA A 56 -1.83 -15.63 -10.98
CA ALA A 56 -1.08 -16.86 -11.22
C ALA A 56 -0.89 -17.18 -12.72
N ASP A 57 -0.50 -16.16 -13.52
CA ASP A 57 -0.22 -16.33 -14.95
C ASP A 57 0.82 -17.44 -15.18
N PRO A 58 0.45 -18.58 -15.81
CA PRO A 58 1.39 -19.68 -16.08
C PRO A 58 2.45 -19.30 -17.11
N GLU A 59 2.25 -18.20 -17.85
CA GLU A 59 3.17 -17.65 -18.85
C GLU A 59 3.87 -16.38 -18.34
N LEU A 60 3.96 -16.20 -17.01
CA LEU A 60 4.65 -15.04 -16.42
C LEU A 60 6.11 -15.00 -16.91
N ASP A 61 6.45 -13.93 -17.61
CA ASP A 61 7.81 -13.69 -18.09
C ASP A 61 8.74 -13.33 -16.92
N GLU A 62 9.97 -13.83 -16.97
CA GLU A 62 10.97 -13.64 -15.92
C GLU A 62 11.28 -12.15 -15.69
N SER A 63 11.25 -11.33 -16.75
CA SER A 63 11.46 -9.88 -16.63
C SER A 63 10.36 -9.17 -15.85
N ILE A 64 9.12 -9.68 -15.91
CA ILE A 64 7.99 -9.16 -15.12
C ILE A 64 8.16 -9.54 -13.65
N ALA A 65 8.52 -10.79 -13.38
CA ALA A 65 8.81 -11.23 -12.02
C ALA A 65 9.97 -10.42 -11.40
N PHE A 66 11.05 -10.19 -12.15
CA PHE A 66 12.16 -9.35 -11.70
C PHE A 66 11.75 -7.90 -11.45
N ALA A 67 10.98 -7.28 -12.35
CA ALA A 67 10.49 -5.92 -12.17
C ALA A 67 9.63 -5.78 -10.90
N LEU A 68 8.74 -6.75 -10.64
CA LEU A 68 7.93 -6.80 -9.41
C LEU A 68 8.80 -6.94 -8.15
N MET A 69 9.79 -7.83 -8.20
CA MET A 69 10.72 -8.04 -7.08
C MET A 69 11.62 -6.83 -6.84
N ALA A 70 12.05 -6.13 -7.90
CA ALA A 70 12.85 -4.91 -7.80
C ALA A 70 12.05 -3.79 -7.11
N LEU A 71 10.78 -3.60 -7.49
CA LEU A 71 9.91 -2.63 -6.83
C LEU A 71 9.64 -3.00 -5.36
N HIS A 72 9.39 -4.29 -5.07
CA HIS A 72 9.24 -4.75 -3.70
C HIS A 72 10.51 -4.47 -2.86
N HIS A 73 11.69 -4.71 -3.43
CA HIS A 73 12.95 -4.44 -2.76
C HIS A 73 13.13 -2.94 -2.47
N GLU A 74 12.89 -2.08 -3.45
CA GLU A 74 12.97 -0.63 -3.27
C GLU A 74 12.03 -0.12 -2.17
N ILE A 75 10.77 -0.60 -2.16
CA ILE A 75 9.80 -0.25 -1.10
C ILE A 75 10.27 -0.79 0.26
N SER A 76 10.81 -2.00 0.31
CA SER A 76 11.36 -2.57 1.54
C SER A 76 12.53 -1.75 2.08
N GLU A 77 13.45 -1.28 1.23
CA GLU A 77 14.55 -0.40 1.65
C GLU A 77 14.00 0.93 2.19
N GLN A 78 12.97 1.50 1.55
CA GLN A 78 12.32 2.72 2.05
C GLN A 78 11.71 2.51 3.43
N VAL A 79 11.01 1.40 3.65
CA VAL A 79 10.37 1.10 4.93
C VAL A 79 11.38 0.91 6.06
N TYR A 80 12.47 0.18 5.83
CA TYR A 80 13.36 -0.27 6.90
C TYR A 80 14.70 0.48 7.00
N GLU A 81 15.13 1.19 5.95
CA GLU A 81 16.44 1.83 5.90
C GLU A 81 16.39 3.35 5.71
N THR A 82 15.49 3.87 4.87
CA THR A 82 15.55 5.28 4.41
C THR A 82 14.32 6.14 4.73
N GLU A 83 13.42 5.66 5.59
CA GLU A 83 12.13 6.28 5.91
C GLU A 83 11.15 6.30 4.71
N PHE A 84 9.99 5.68 4.87
CA PHE A 84 9.01 5.57 3.80
C PHE A 84 8.27 6.89 3.59
N GLN A 85 8.14 7.30 2.33
CA GLN A 85 7.32 8.44 1.91
C GLN A 85 6.27 7.96 0.93
N LEU A 86 5.08 8.57 0.97
CA LEU A 86 4.05 8.22 -0.01
C LEU A 86 4.50 8.58 -1.42
N PRO A 87 4.23 7.72 -2.43
CA PRO A 87 4.56 8.01 -3.82
C PRO A 87 3.62 9.05 -4.46
N TRP A 88 2.74 9.65 -3.67
CA TRP A 88 1.74 10.62 -4.09
C TRP A 88 1.61 11.75 -3.07
N ASN A 89 1.16 12.92 -3.52
CA ASN A 89 0.97 14.11 -2.71
C ASN A 89 -0.36 14.79 -3.03
N GLY A 90 -0.60 15.99 -2.49
CA GLY A 90 -1.84 16.74 -2.72
C GLY A 90 -2.17 17.01 -4.20
N GLU A 91 -1.16 17.17 -5.05
CA GLU A 91 -1.29 17.47 -6.48
C GLU A 91 -1.44 16.21 -7.35
N THR A 92 -1.12 15.03 -6.82
CA THR A 92 -1.29 13.76 -7.54
C THR A 92 -2.76 13.57 -7.95
N PRO A 93 -3.05 13.07 -9.17
CA PRO A 93 -4.42 12.77 -9.59
C PRO A 93 -5.15 11.87 -8.59
N LEU A 94 -6.43 12.14 -8.36
CA LEU A 94 -7.26 11.39 -7.41
C LEU A 94 -7.26 9.89 -7.69
N GLU A 95 -7.33 9.50 -8.96
CA GLU A 95 -7.31 8.10 -9.38
C GLU A 95 -6.07 7.33 -8.86
N GLN A 96 -4.88 7.94 -8.90
CA GLN A 96 -3.68 7.29 -8.38
C GLN A 96 -3.72 7.13 -6.85
N LYS A 97 -4.30 8.10 -6.14
CA LYS A 97 -4.49 8.00 -4.68
C LYS A 97 -5.50 6.90 -4.32
N ILE A 98 -6.58 6.79 -5.09
CA ILE A 98 -7.58 5.72 -4.97
C ILE A 98 -6.88 4.38 -5.18
N ASN A 99 -6.19 4.21 -6.31
CA ASN A 99 -5.55 2.94 -6.67
C ASN A 99 -4.51 2.52 -5.63
N TRP A 100 -3.67 3.44 -5.15
CA TRP A 100 -2.71 3.16 -4.07
C TRP A 100 -3.41 2.69 -2.80
N ALA A 101 -4.46 3.40 -2.36
CA ALA A 101 -5.21 3.04 -1.16
C ALA A 101 -5.93 1.69 -1.30
N GLU A 102 -6.45 1.36 -2.49
CA GLU A 102 -7.04 0.05 -2.77
C GLU A 102 -6.01 -1.09 -2.70
N GLY A 103 -4.83 -0.90 -3.30
CA GLY A 103 -3.74 -1.86 -3.22
C GLY A 103 -3.29 -2.07 -1.78
N PHE A 104 -3.11 -0.97 -1.03
CA PHE A 104 -2.77 -1.00 0.39
C PHE A 104 -3.80 -1.80 1.20
N LEU A 105 -5.08 -1.47 1.11
CA LEU A 105 -6.12 -2.16 1.87
C LEU A 105 -6.26 -3.64 1.46
N MET A 106 -6.07 -3.97 0.18
CA MET A 106 -6.12 -5.37 -0.27
C MET A 106 -5.10 -6.24 0.45
N ALA A 107 -3.86 -5.76 0.62
CA ALA A 107 -2.81 -6.50 1.30
C ALA A 107 -2.82 -6.30 2.83
N ALA A 108 -3.27 -5.14 3.34
CA ALA A 108 -3.27 -4.85 4.77
C ALA A 108 -4.41 -5.52 5.54
N THR A 109 -5.60 -5.67 4.94
CA THR A 109 -6.80 -6.17 5.61
C THR A 109 -6.57 -7.49 6.36
N PRO A 110 -5.93 -8.53 5.78
CA PRO A 110 -5.75 -9.81 6.46
C PRO A 110 -4.99 -9.72 7.79
N PHE A 111 -3.85 -9.01 7.83
CA PHE A 111 -3.07 -8.90 9.07
C PHE A 111 -3.68 -7.86 10.02
N TYR A 112 -4.29 -6.80 9.50
CA TYR A 112 -4.99 -5.81 10.30
C TYR A 112 -6.13 -6.45 11.11
N GLU A 113 -6.96 -7.30 10.48
CA GLU A 113 -8.05 -8.00 11.17
C GLU A 113 -7.54 -8.94 12.28
N GLN A 114 -6.40 -9.62 12.04
CA GLN A 114 -5.76 -10.47 13.04
C GLN A 114 -5.28 -9.65 14.24
N LEU A 115 -4.57 -8.55 14.00
CA LEU A 115 -4.10 -7.64 15.04
C LEU A 115 -5.26 -7.03 15.84
N MET A 116 -6.30 -6.54 15.18
CA MET A 116 -7.46 -5.94 15.85
C MET A 116 -8.25 -6.95 16.70
N SER A 117 -8.23 -8.22 16.32
CA SER A 117 -8.86 -9.32 17.06
C SER A 117 -8.00 -9.85 18.23
N SER A 118 -6.73 -9.46 18.29
CA SER A 118 -5.77 -9.90 19.31
C SER A 118 -5.94 -9.11 20.63
N PRO A 119 -5.34 -9.57 21.75
CA PRO A 119 -5.44 -8.92 23.06
C PRO A 119 -4.50 -7.69 23.20
N LEU A 120 -4.48 -6.82 22.18
CA LEU A 120 -3.77 -5.55 22.24
C LEU A 120 -4.41 -4.56 23.19
N ALA A 121 -3.58 -3.68 23.76
CA ALA A 121 -4.05 -2.52 24.52
C ALA A 121 -4.89 -1.58 23.62
N ASP A 122 -5.89 -0.93 24.22
CA ASP A 122 -6.87 -0.13 23.48
C ASP A 122 -6.24 1.05 22.73
N ASP A 123 -5.16 1.62 23.27
CA ASP A 123 -4.41 2.71 22.64
C ASP A 123 -3.70 2.25 21.36
N ILE A 124 -3.07 1.06 21.36
CA ILE A 124 -2.46 0.46 20.16
C ILE A 124 -3.53 0.17 19.11
N LYS A 125 -4.68 -0.40 19.51
CA LYS A 125 -5.79 -0.65 18.58
C LYS A 125 -6.31 0.63 17.96
N GLN A 126 -6.49 1.67 18.77
CA GLN A 126 -6.97 2.96 18.30
C GLN A 126 -5.97 3.61 17.33
N ALA A 127 -4.67 3.58 17.64
CA ALA A 127 -3.63 4.08 16.75
C ALA A 127 -3.65 3.30 15.41
N LEU A 128 -3.66 1.96 15.47
CA LEU A 128 -3.66 1.11 14.28
C LEU A 128 -4.89 1.38 13.42
N GLN A 129 -6.07 1.51 14.04
CA GLN A 129 -7.30 1.84 13.34
C GLN A 129 -7.19 3.21 12.63
N VAL A 130 -6.81 4.27 13.33
CA VAL A 130 -6.72 5.63 12.75
C VAL A 130 -5.73 5.67 11.60
N SER A 131 -4.54 5.09 11.77
CA SER A 131 -3.52 5.10 10.72
C SER A 131 -3.95 4.28 9.50
N THR A 132 -4.59 3.13 9.70
CA THR A 132 -5.12 2.31 8.59
C THR A 132 -6.24 3.02 7.85
N GLU A 133 -7.17 3.64 8.59
CA GLU A 133 -8.24 4.45 8.02
C GLU A 133 -7.66 5.63 7.22
N GLN A 134 -6.58 6.26 7.70
CA GLN A 134 -6.00 7.39 7.00
C GLN A 134 -5.32 7.01 5.68
N LEU A 135 -4.52 5.96 5.71
CA LEU A 135 -3.83 5.45 4.51
C LEU A 135 -4.83 4.84 3.51
N GLY A 136 -5.92 4.26 4.01
CA GLY A 136 -6.97 3.66 3.20
C GLY A 136 -8.08 4.61 2.74
N LEU A 137 -8.10 5.87 3.19
CA LEU A 137 -9.24 6.78 3.03
C LEU A 137 -9.67 6.96 1.57
N PHE A 138 -8.70 7.08 0.66
CA PHE A 138 -8.99 7.28 -0.76
C PHE A 138 -9.65 6.07 -1.43
N ALA A 139 -9.55 4.87 -0.88
CA ALA A 139 -10.22 3.68 -1.39
C ALA A 139 -11.76 3.76 -1.31
N LEU A 140 -12.32 4.79 -0.64
CA LEU A 140 -13.75 5.10 -0.72
C LEU A 140 -14.21 5.43 -2.16
N GLY A 141 -13.29 5.89 -3.00
CA GLY A 141 -13.58 6.29 -4.38
C GLY A 141 -14.17 7.70 -4.48
N GLU A 142 -14.07 8.28 -5.68
CA GLU A 142 -14.41 9.69 -5.93
C GLU A 142 -15.86 10.04 -5.54
N GLN A 143 -16.82 9.16 -5.82
CA GLN A 143 -18.23 9.43 -5.54
C GLN A 143 -18.49 9.60 -4.03
N GLN A 144 -17.94 8.70 -3.20
CA GLN A 144 -18.14 8.69 -1.75
C GLN A 144 -17.37 9.83 -1.10
N LEU A 145 -16.16 10.11 -1.58
CA LEU A 145 -15.37 11.26 -1.15
C LEU A 145 -16.08 12.58 -1.46
N THR A 146 -16.69 12.70 -2.64
CA THR A 146 -17.49 13.88 -3.02
C THR A 146 -18.67 14.06 -2.07
N ILE A 147 -19.43 13.00 -1.81
CA ILE A 147 -20.56 13.03 -0.86
C ILE A 147 -20.10 13.43 0.55
N TYR A 148 -18.92 12.95 0.98
CA TYR A 148 -18.35 13.31 2.28
C TYR A 148 -17.98 14.81 2.32
N CYS A 149 -17.26 15.29 1.30
CA CYS A 149 -16.86 16.69 1.15
C CYS A 149 -18.06 17.64 1.18
N ASP A 150 -19.14 17.29 0.46
CA ASP A 150 -20.39 18.06 0.45
C ASP A 150 -21.02 18.18 1.84
N LYS A 151 -20.95 17.12 2.66
CA LYS A 151 -21.50 17.12 4.03
C LYS A 151 -20.71 18.02 4.98
N ILE A 152 -19.40 18.11 4.80
CA ILE A 152 -18.51 18.93 5.64
C ILE A 152 -18.30 20.34 5.10
N GLY A 153 -18.86 20.66 3.92
CA GLY A 153 -18.77 21.98 3.29
C GLY A 153 -17.37 22.31 2.77
N GLN A 154 -16.58 21.30 2.41
CA GLN A 154 -15.22 21.45 1.88
C GLN A 154 -15.20 21.02 0.41
N SER A 155 -14.36 21.64 -0.44
CA SER A 155 -14.19 21.14 -1.81
C SER A 155 -13.33 19.87 -1.84
N LEU A 156 -13.56 19.00 -2.83
CA LEU A 156 -12.77 17.78 -2.99
C LEU A 156 -11.27 18.06 -3.21
N ALA A 157 -10.92 19.19 -3.84
CA ALA A 157 -9.53 19.58 -4.05
C ALA A 157 -8.84 19.99 -2.74
N GLU A 158 -9.50 20.81 -1.92
CA GLU A 158 -8.99 21.18 -0.59
C GLU A 158 -8.87 19.96 0.31
N PHE A 159 -9.88 19.08 0.29
CA PHE A 159 -9.86 17.84 1.04
C PHE A 159 -8.67 16.96 0.66
N GLN A 160 -8.44 16.76 -0.65
CA GLN A 160 -7.29 15.98 -1.13
C GLN A 160 -5.95 16.53 -0.65
N LEU A 161 -5.78 17.85 -0.65
CA LEU A 161 -4.55 18.48 -0.18
C LEU A 161 -4.32 18.24 1.31
N THR A 162 -5.36 18.46 2.13
CA THR A 162 -5.29 18.24 3.58
C THR A 162 -5.04 16.78 3.91
N GLN A 163 -5.76 15.86 3.26
CA GLN A 163 -5.62 14.42 3.54
C GLN A 163 -4.27 13.89 3.08
N ALA A 164 -3.68 14.40 2.01
CA ALA A 164 -2.35 13.99 1.58
C ALA A 164 -1.26 14.37 2.58
N GLN A 165 -1.34 15.55 3.20
CA GLN A 165 -0.39 15.94 4.25
C GLN A 165 -0.49 15.04 5.47
N LEU A 166 -1.72 14.75 5.91
CA LEU A 166 -1.96 13.86 7.05
C LEU A 166 -1.51 12.43 6.74
N ALA A 167 -1.82 11.89 5.56
CA ALA A 167 -1.45 10.53 5.19
C ALA A 167 0.07 10.32 5.18
N ASP A 168 0.84 11.33 4.74
CA ASP A 168 2.31 11.26 4.72
C ASP A 168 2.91 11.16 6.13
N GLU A 169 2.35 11.90 7.10
CA GLU A 169 2.74 11.80 8.51
C GLU A 169 2.49 10.39 9.09
N PHE A 170 1.39 9.74 8.68
CA PHE A 170 1.08 8.38 9.12
C PHE A 170 1.92 7.32 8.41
N ALA A 171 2.18 7.49 7.11
CA ALA A 171 2.91 6.51 6.30
C ALA A 171 4.30 6.21 6.87
N ALA A 172 5.02 7.24 7.30
CA ALA A 172 6.37 7.12 7.86
C ALA A 172 6.43 6.28 9.15
N SER A 173 5.36 6.28 9.96
CA SER A 173 5.31 5.58 11.26
C SER A 173 4.45 4.32 11.27
N TYR A 174 3.74 4.03 10.17
CA TYR A 174 2.80 2.91 10.12
C TYR A 174 3.50 1.55 10.23
N ALA A 175 4.66 1.38 9.60
CA ALA A 175 5.44 0.15 9.71
C ALA A 175 5.83 -0.17 11.16
N GLU A 176 6.36 0.82 11.88
CA GLU A 176 6.71 0.70 13.30
C GLU A 176 5.47 0.38 14.16
N LEU A 177 4.33 1.03 13.87
CA LEU A 177 3.08 0.76 14.58
C LEU A 177 2.60 -0.68 14.37
N VAL A 178 2.70 -1.21 13.15
CA VAL A 178 2.37 -2.62 12.84
C VAL A 178 3.33 -3.56 13.57
N GLU A 179 4.62 -3.27 13.61
CA GLU A 179 5.60 -4.05 14.38
C GLU A 179 5.28 -4.06 15.88
N VAL A 180 5.03 -2.89 16.47
CA VAL A 180 4.62 -2.75 17.88
C VAL A 180 3.35 -3.54 18.14
N ALA A 181 2.34 -3.44 17.28
CA ALA A 181 1.12 -4.21 17.39
C ALA A 181 1.38 -5.72 17.27
N ALA A 182 2.25 -6.16 16.36
CA ALA A 182 2.60 -7.56 16.19
C ALA A 182 3.24 -8.14 17.46
N VAL A 183 4.26 -7.46 18.00
CA VAL A 183 4.96 -7.88 19.23
C VAL A 183 4.01 -7.92 20.43
N ASN A 184 3.16 -6.90 20.59
CA ASN A 184 2.24 -6.82 21.73
C ASN A 184 1.00 -7.72 21.58
N SER A 185 0.70 -8.21 20.38
CA SER A 185 -0.42 -9.14 20.16
C SER A 185 -0.16 -10.54 20.71
N GLY A 186 1.11 -10.94 20.80
CA GLY A 186 1.52 -12.31 21.10
C GLY A 186 1.17 -13.33 20.01
N LEU A 187 0.79 -12.88 18.81
CA LEU A 187 0.46 -13.73 17.66
C LEU A 187 1.66 -14.03 16.76
N PHE A 188 2.70 -13.20 16.82
CA PHE A 188 3.87 -13.24 15.96
C PHE A 188 5.13 -13.38 16.83
N GLU A 189 6.05 -14.26 16.44
CA GLU A 189 7.33 -14.54 17.13
C GLU A 189 8.52 -14.00 16.35
#